data_AF-A0A3P6FSG2-F1
#
_entry.id   AF-A0A3P6FSG2-F1
#
_cell.length_a   1.000
_cell.length_b   1.000
_cell.length_c   1.000
_cell.angle_alpha   90.00
_cell.angle_beta   90.00
_cell.angle_gamma   90.00
#
_symmetry.space_group_name_H-M   'P 1'
#
loop_
_entity.id
_entity.type
_entity.pdbx_description
1 polymer ?
#
loop_
_entity_poly.entity_id
_entity_poly.type
_entity_poly.pdbx_seq_one_letter_code
_entity_poly.pdbx_strand_id
1 'polypeptide(L)'
;MQVSKRLHFRESNGPLSTGHLKLRTRNPNDNPVATFNYFQHPNDLKRCVRGIQTIERVVQSKAFAWFKYADMSFEYLLNLTASTPVNLRPPRSHPGASLPPPAEEFCQHTVIGIDRLRVIDMSTVGFCPGTNPQATVMMLGRYKGVKIMRERETHQ
;
A
#
# COMPACT_ATOMS: atom_id res chain seq x y z
N MET A 1 2.40 20.05 -17.27
CA MET A 1 1.25 19.38 -16.63
C MET A 1 1.77 18.56 -15.45
N GLN A 2 1.76 19.13 -14.24
CA GLN A 2 2.09 18.39 -13.02
C GLN A 2 0.83 17.62 -12.60
N VAL A 3 0.83 16.30 -12.78
CA VAL A 3 -0.18 15.46 -12.14
C VAL A 3 0.33 15.18 -10.72
N SER A 4 -0.09 15.98 -9.75
CA SER A 4 0.19 15.73 -8.34
C SER A 4 -0.71 14.60 -7.86
N LYS A 5 -0.29 13.34 -8.05
CA LYS A 5 -0.97 12.19 -7.44
C LYS A 5 -0.54 12.08 -5.98
N ARG A 6 -1.50 12.25 -5.07
CA ARG A 6 -1.30 12.15 -3.63
C ARG A 6 -1.47 10.69 -3.21
N LEU A 7 -0.35 9.98 -3.13
CA LEU A 7 -0.33 8.56 -2.74
C LEU A 7 -0.46 8.48 -1.21
N HIS A 8 -1.64 8.09 -0.73
CA HIS A 8 -1.83 7.74 0.67
C HIS A 8 -1.87 6.22 0.76
N PHE A 9 -1.12 5.65 1.70
CA PHE A 9 -1.23 4.25 2.06
C PHE A 9 -1.81 4.23 3.47
N ARG A 10 -2.91 3.50 3.67
CA ARG A 10 -3.34 3.12 5.01
C ARG A 10 -3.68 1.64 5.05
N GLU A 11 -3.17 0.94 6.07
CA GLU A 11 -3.48 -0.44 6.46
C GLU A 11 -4.17 -0.36 7.83
N SER A 12 -5.46 -0.03 7.86
CA SER A 12 -6.18 0.66 8.98
C SER A 12 -5.53 1.98 9.48
N ASN A 13 -4.21 2.16 9.36
CA ASN A 13 -3.33 3.19 9.89
C ASN A 13 -1.95 3.23 9.19
N GLY A 14 -1.91 3.19 7.86
CA GLY A 14 -0.64 3.46 7.16
C GLY A 14 -0.21 4.92 7.29
N PRO A 15 0.91 5.27 6.64
CA PRO A 15 1.62 6.51 6.93
C PRO A 15 0.75 7.74 6.70
N LEU A 16 0.82 8.67 7.64
CA LEU A 16 0.27 10.01 7.49
C LEU A 16 1.16 10.88 6.60
N SER A 17 2.45 10.56 6.53
CA SER A 17 3.40 11.16 5.59
C SER A 17 2.98 10.85 4.17
N THR A 18 3.01 11.86 3.31
CA THR A 18 2.65 11.72 1.90
C THR A 18 3.80 12.14 1.00
N GLY A 19 3.86 11.47 -0.15
CA GLY A 19 4.87 11.68 -1.16
C GLY A 19 4.35 12.37 -2.41
N HIS A 20 5.26 12.57 -3.36
CA HIS A 20 4.94 13.07 -4.69
C HIS A 20 5.69 12.26 -5.74
N LEU A 21 5.03 12.04 -6.87
CA LEU A 21 5.61 11.43 -8.05
C LEU A 21 5.73 12.51 -9.13
N LYS A 22 6.91 12.63 -9.75
CA LYS A 22 7.16 13.58 -10.83
C LYS A 22 7.86 12.90 -11.99
N LEU A 23 7.50 13.30 -13.21
CA LEU A 23 8.24 12.89 -14.40
C LEU A 23 9.66 13.46 -14.32
N ARG A 24 10.66 12.60 -14.53
CA ARG A 24 12.06 13.01 -14.64
C ARG A 24 12.34 13.65 -16.00
N THR A 25 11.79 13.02 -17.04
CA THR A 25 11.95 13.40 -18.45
C THR A 25 10.59 13.33 -19.13
N ARG A 26 10.54 13.71 -20.42
CA ARG A 26 9.35 13.53 -21.26
C ARG A 26 9.28 12.13 -21.88
N ASN A 27 10.29 11.29 -21.70
CA ASN A 27 10.31 9.93 -22.22
C ASN A 27 9.47 9.02 -21.29
N PRO A 28 8.38 8.41 -21.77
CA PRO A 28 7.50 7.58 -20.94
C PRO A 28 8.16 6.28 -20.45
N ASN A 29 9.26 5.84 -21.08
CA ASN A 29 9.99 4.65 -20.68
C ASN A 29 10.96 4.90 -19.50
N ASP A 30 11.19 6.17 -19.15
CA ASP A 30 12.06 6.51 -18.03
C ASP A 30 11.30 6.41 -16.71
N ASN A 31 11.94 5.82 -15.69
CA ASN A 31 11.38 5.78 -14.35
C ASN A 31 11.15 7.20 -13.80
N PRO A 32 9.96 7.49 -13.26
CA PRO A 32 9.68 8.77 -12.61
C PRO A 32 10.48 8.93 -11.31
N VAL A 33 10.60 10.16 -10.84
CA VAL A 33 11.15 10.45 -9.51
C VAL A 33 10.03 10.31 -8.49
N ALA A 34 10.21 9.39 -7.55
CA ALA A 34 9.32 9.19 -6.42
C ALA A 34 9.96 9.72 -5.13
N THR A 35 9.22 10.54 -4.39
CA THR A 35 9.61 11.00 -3.06
C THR A 35 8.51 10.59 -2.10
N PHE A 36 8.82 9.80 -1.08
CA PHE A 36 7.83 9.28 -0.13
C PHE A 36 7.69 10.11 1.16
N ASN A 37 8.71 10.91 1.49
CA ASN A 37 8.80 11.69 2.74
C ASN A 37 8.61 10.82 3.99
N TYR A 38 9.28 9.67 4.07
CA TYR A 38 9.18 8.77 5.23
C TYR A 38 9.39 9.53 6.54
N PHE A 39 8.49 9.31 7.49
CA PHE A 39 8.53 9.89 8.84
C PHE A 39 8.43 11.42 8.91
N GLN A 40 8.06 12.11 7.82
CA GLN A 40 7.78 13.54 7.85
C GLN A 40 6.69 13.88 8.87
N HIS A 41 5.66 13.04 8.96
CA HIS A 41 4.67 13.13 10.02
C HIS A 41 5.17 12.40 11.27
N PRO A 42 5.29 13.07 12.44
CA PRO A 42 5.94 12.50 13.62
C PRO A 42 5.25 11.25 14.17
N ASN A 43 3.93 11.11 13.97
CA ASN A 43 3.21 9.90 14.38
C ASN A 43 3.62 8.64 13.60
N ASP A 44 4.16 8.75 12.39
CA ASP A 44 4.62 7.59 11.64
C ASP A 44 5.86 6.98 12.29
N LEU A 45 6.80 7.84 12.72
CA LEU A 45 7.97 7.40 13.48
C LEU A 45 7.55 6.78 14.81
N LYS A 46 6.62 7.43 15.54
CA LYS A 46 6.10 6.90 16.81
C LYS A 46 5.43 5.53 16.63
N ARG A 47 4.70 5.31 15.53
CA ARG A 47 4.08 4.02 15.21
C ARG A 47 5.15 2.97 14.88
N CYS A 48 6.17 3.34 14.10
CA CYS A 48 7.29 2.46 13.77
C CYS A 48 8.03 1.99 15.03
N VAL A 49 8.41 2.93 15.91
CA VAL A 49 9.08 2.62 17.19
C VAL A 49 8.26 1.66 18.04
N ARG A 50 6.94 1.90 18.17
CA ARG A 50 6.05 0.95 18.89
C ARG A 50 5.98 -0.43 18.23
N GLY A 51 6.05 -0.48 16.90
CA GLY A 51 6.13 -1.72 16.14
C GLY A 51 7.41 -2.51 16.50
N ILE A 52 8.56 -1.84 16.46
CA ILE A 52 9.86 -2.43 16.83
C ILE A 52 9.84 -2.94 18.28
N GLN A 53 9.33 -2.15 19.23
CA GLN A 53 9.17 -2.57 20.63
C GLN A 53 8.24 -3.78 20.80
N THR A 54 7.26 -3.93 19.91
CA THR A 54 6.36 -5.11 19.93
C THR A 54 7.09 -6.34 19.40
N ILE A 55 7.89 -6.19 18.34
CA ILE A 55 8.75 -7.26 17.81
C ILE A 55 9.75 -7.69 18.89
N GLU A 56 10.38 -6.75 19.59
CA GLU A 56 11.28 -7.04 20.70
C GLU A 56 10.62 -7.94 21.76
N ARG A 57 9.42 -7.55 22.22
CA ARG A 57 8.65 -8.34 23.19
C ARG A 57 8.31 -9.74 22.68
N VAL A 58 7.95 -9.87 21.40
CA VAL A 58 7.68 -11.18 20.77
C VAL A 58 8.94 -12.03 20.76
N VAL A 59 10.07 -11.46 20.33
CA VAL A 59 11.37 -12.12 20.30
C VAL A 59 11.80 -12.53 21.71
N GLN A 60 11.53 -11.74 22.74
CA GLN A 60 11.82 -12.06 24.16
C GLN A 60 10.84 -13.04 24.82
N SER A 61 9.73 -13.38 24.16
CA SER A 61 8.73 -14.28 24.74
C SER A 61 9.23 -15.74 24.85
N LYS A 62 8.64 -16.50 25.79
CA LYS A 62 8.88 -17.95 25.95
C LYS A 62 8.60 -18.72 24.65
N ALA A 63 7.60 -18.30 23.88
CA ALA A 63 7.24 -18.94 22.62
C ALA A 63 8.34 -18.82 21.56
N PHE A 64 9.21 -17.80 21.66
CA PHE A 64 10.32 -17.57 20.74
C PHE A 64 11.68 -18.04 21.29
N ALA A 65 11.72 -18.52 22.55
CA ALA A 65 12.95 -18.92 23.22
C ALA A 65 13.71 -20.03 22.47
N TRP A 66 12.99 -20.93 21.80
CA TRP A 66 13.59 -22.04 21.05
C TRP A 66 14.18 -21.63 19.69
N PHE A 67 13.89 -20.42 19.20
CA PHE A 67 14.50 -19.86 17.99
C PHE A 67 15.71 -18.97 18.27
N LYS A 68 15.99 -18.70 19.56
CA LYS A 68 17.08 -17.81 19.97
C LYS A 68 18.35 -18.58 20.23
N TYR A 69 19.46 -18.06 19.71
CA TYR A 69 20.78 -18.43 20.18
C TYR A 69 21.11 -17.63 21.44
N ALA A 70 21.80 -18.26 22.41
CA ALA A 70 22.04 -17.69 23.73
C ALA A 70 22.79 -16.34 23.70
N ASP A 71 23.59 -16.09 22.67
CA ASP A 71 24.41 -14.88 22.51
C ASP A 71 23.81 -13.85 21.51
N MET A 72 22.52 -13.99 21.20
CA MET A 72 21.85 -13.14 20.21
C MET A 72 21.02 -12.05 20.88
N SER A 73 21.57 -10.83 20.96
CA SER A 73 20.85 -9.66 21.45
C SER A 73 19.86 -9.12 20.43
N PHE A 74 18.84 -8.39 20.90
CA PHE A 74 17.89 -7.73 19.99
C PHE A 74 18.57 -6.65 19.13
N GLU A 75 19.56 -5.94 19.69
CA GLU A 75 20.39 -4.99 18.94
C GLU A 75 21.17 -5.65 17.80
N TYR A 76 21.73 -6.84 18.05
CA TYR A 76 22.41 -7.62 17.00
C TYR A 76 21.44 -7.99 15.87
N LEU A 77 20.21 -8.39 16.21
CA LEU A 77 19.16 -8.70 15.23
C LEU A 77 18.74 -7.48 14.41
N LEU A 78 18.62 -6.31 15.03
CA LEU A 78 18.32 -5.05 14.34
C LEU A 78 19.42 -4.70 13.34
N ASN A 79 20.68 -4.81 13.73
CA ASN A 79 21.82 -4.49 12.87
C ASN A 79 21.92 -5.48 11.69
N LEU A 80 21.70 -6.77 11.94
CA LEU A 80 21.62 -7.78 10.89
C LEU A 80 20.50 -7.46 9.89
N THR A 81 19.30 -7.16 10.38
CA THR A 81 18.14 -6.84 9.53
C THR A 81 18.36 -5.57 8.71
N ALA A 82 18.97 -4.54 9.31
CA ALA A 82 19.31 -3.29 8.63
C ALA A 82 20.33 -3.48 7.50
N SER A 83 21.21 -4.49 7.62
CA SER A 83 22.21 -4.83 6.62
C SER A 83 21.68 -5.72 5.48
N THR A 84 20.49 -6.31 5.62
CA THR A 84 19.92 -7.23 4.63
C THR A 84 18.91 -6.54 3.70
N PRO A 85 19.04 -6.67 2.36
CA PRO A 85 18.05 -6.17 1.43
C PRO A 85 16.75 -6.98 1.53
N VAL A 86 15.68 -6.37 2.02
CA VAL A 86 14.37 -7.00 2.16
C VAL A 86 13.52 -6.73 0.92
N ASN A 87 13.33 -7.73 0.05
CA ASN A 87 12.17 -7.87 -0.88
C ASN A 87 12.30 -9.10 -1.80
N LEU A 88 12.17 -10.31 -1.27
CA LEU A 88 12.01 -11.51 -2.09
C LEU A 88 11.00 -12.46 -1.44
N ARG A 89 9.71 -12.43 -1.84
CA ARG A 89 8.83 -13.60 -1.71
C ARG A 89 7.52 -13.56 -2.55
N PRO A 90 7.02 -14.72 -3.05
CA PRO A 90 5.81 -14.86 -3.85
C PRO A 90 4.52 -15.14 -3.03
N PRO A 91 3.31 -15.01 -3.63
CA PRO A 91 2.05 -14.86 -2.90
C PRO A 91 1.43 -16.18 -2.43
N ARG A 92 0.70 -16.14 -1.30
CA ARG A 92 -0.25 -17.18 -0.87
C ARG A 92 -1.58 -16.55 -0.46
N SER A 93 -2.66 -17.25 -0.79
CA SER A 93 -4.05 -16.79 -0.82
C SER A 93 -4.90 -17.43 0.28
N HIS A 94 -5.73 -16.64 0.99
CA HIS A 94 -6.91 -17.13 1.72
C HIS A 94 -8.07 -16.12 1.64
N PRO A 95 -9.34 -16.57 1.74
CA PRO A 95 -10.52 -15.81 1.37
C PRO A 95 -11.31 -15.24 2.55
N GLY A 96 -11.94 -14.09 2.33
CA GLY A 96 -13.09 -13.63 3.11
C GLY A 96 -13.02 -12.14 3.49
N ALA A 97 -13.70 -11.28 2.73
CA ALA A 97 -14.26 -10.02 3.23
C ALA A 97 -15.30 -9.47 2.25
N SER A 98 -16.36 -8.92 2.82
CA SER A 98 -17.63 -8.49 2.22
C SER A 98 -17.65 -7.03 1.72
N LEU A 99 -18.45 -6.82 0.65
CA LEU A 99 -19.15 -5.64 0.08
C LEU A 99 -18.64 -4.17 0.27
N PRO A 100 -18.57 -3.35 -0.81
CA PRO A 100 -18.36 -1.89 -0.74
C PRO A 100 -19.63 -1.01 -1.01
N PRO A 101 -19.60 0.31 -0.67
CA PRO A 101 -20.74 1.26 -0.73
C PRO A 101 -20.91 2.00 -2.10
N PRO A 102 -21.96 2.84 -2.30
CA PRO A 102 -22.42 3.30 -3.61
C PRO A 102 -21.94 4.71 -4.06
N ALA A 103 -22.22 5.02 -5.35
CA ALA A 103 -22.18 6.28 -6.11
C ALA A 103 -20.92 7.18 -6.06
N GLU A 104 -20.43 7.60 -4.89
CA GLU A 104 -19.26 8.52 -4.78
C GLU A 104 -17.95 7.86 -5.23
N GLU A 105 -17.88 6.53 -5.13
CA GLU A 105 -16.79 5.72 -5.68
C GLU A 105 -16.79 5.64 -7.22
N PHE A 106 -17.78 6.19 -7.93
CA PHE A 106 -17.75 6.26 -9.39
C PHE A 106 -16.91 7.45 -9.87
N CYS A 107 -17.10 8.62 -9.27
CA CYS A 107 -16.41 9.85 -9.66
C CYS A 107 -14.89 9.80 -9.39
N GLN A 108 -14.43 8.96 -8.47
CA GLN A 108 -13.01 8.85 -8.12
C GLN A 108 -12.12 8.20 -9.22
N HIS A 109 -12.69 7.52 -10.21
CA HIS A 109 -11.91 6.71 -11.16
C HIS A 109 -12.02 7.15 -12.62
N THR A 110 -12.82 8.18 -12.91
CA THR A 110 -12.84 8.84 -14.21
C THR A 110 -11.84 9.99 -14.20
N VAL A 111 -11.11 10.18 -15.30
CA VAL A 111 -10.25 11.35 -15.42
C VAL A 111 -11.12 12.58 -15.62
N ILE A 112 -11.12 13.50 -14.65
CA ILE A 112 -11.93 14.71 -14.68
C ILE A 112 -11.63 15.51 -15.95
N GLY A 113 -12.67 15.84 -16.70
CA GLY A 113 -12.57 16.62 -17.94
C GLY A 113 -12.18 15.82 -19.19
N ILE A 114 -12.07 14.48 -19.12
CA ILE A 114 -11.82 13.64 -20.29
C ILE A 114 -12.85 12.51 -20.37
N ASP A 115 -13.62 12.51 -21.45
CA ASP A 115 -14.57 11.43 -21.71
C ASP A 115 -13.86 10.12 -22.09
N ARG A 116 -14.46 9.01 -21.69
CA ARG A 116 -14.00 7.64 -22.01
C ARG A 116 -12.59 7.29 -21.49
N LEU A 117 -12.06 8.02 -20.51
CA LEU A 117 -10.79 7.69 -19.85
C LEU A 117 -10.99 7.39 -18.34
N ARG A 118 -10.50 6.23 -17.90
CA ARG A 118 -10.58 5.78 -16.50
C ARG A 118 -9.21 5.30 -16.01
N VAL A 119 -8.94 5.42 -14.70
CA VAL A 119 -7.74 4.88 -14.03
C VAL A 119 -8.21 3.82 -13.02
N ILE A 120 -7.76 2.57 -13.20
CA ILE A 120 -8.17 1.44 -12.35
C ILE A 120 -6.92 0.69 -11.90
N ASP A 121 -6.29 1.23 -10.86
CA ASP A 121 -5.12 0.65 -10.19
C ASP A 121 -5.05 1.16 -8.74
N MET A 122 -4.02 0.74 -8.01
CA MET A 122 -3.81 1.18 -6.63
C MET A 122 -3.48 2.67 -6.51
N SER A 123 -3.19 3.38 -7.61
CA SER A 123 -2.95 4.83 -7.58
C SER A 123 -4.21 5.65 -7.30
N THR A 124 -5.39 5.04 -7.46
CA THR A 124 -6.69 5.65 -7.16
C THR A 124 -7.16 5.43 -5.72
N VAL A 125 -6.43 4.63 -4.96
CA VAL A 125 -6.83 4.18 -3.64
C VAL A 125 -5.93 4.85 -2.60
N GLY A 126 -6.52 5.60 -1.67
CA GLY A 126 -5.77 6.25 -0.57
C GLY A 126 -5.42 5.31 0.59
N PHE A 127 -5.83 4.04 0.51
CA PHE A 127 -5.81 3.10 1.61
C PHE A 127 -5.95 1.64 1.15
N CYS A 128 -5.06 0.75 1.57
CA CYS A 128 -5.26 -0.70 1.40
C CYS A 128 -5.93 -1.32 2.64
N PRO A 129 -7.13 -1.92 2.54
CA PRO A 129 -7.65 -2.75 3.62
C PRO A 129 -6.76 -3.97 3.83
N GLY A 130 -6.13 -4.04 5.00
CA GLY A 130 -5.21 -5.10 5.35
C GLY A 130 -3.81 -4.95 4.74
N THR A 131 -2.95 -5.91 5.04
CA THR A 131 -1.50 -5.80 4.82
C THR A 131 -1.05 -6.12 3.41
N ASN A 132 -1.94 -6.67 2.60
CA ASN A 132 -1.63 -7.14 1.25
C ASN A 132 -2.54 -6.46 0.21
N PRO A 133 -2.01 -5.49 -0.56
CA PRO A 133 -2.79 -4.75 -1.56
C PRO A 133 -3.17 -5.57 -2.79
N GLN A 134 -2.59 -6.76 -2.98
CA GLN A 134 -2.83 -7.57 -4.17
C GLN A 134 -4.30 -8.00 -4.27
N ALA A 135 -4.93 -8.38 -3.17
CA ALA A 135 -6.35 -8.74 -3.15
C ALA A 135 -7.24 -7.54 -3.46
N THR A 136 -6.90 -6.36 -2.92
CA THR A 136 -7.61 -5.11 -3.18
C THR A 136 -7.57 -4.73 -4.65
N VAL A 137 -6.39 -4.81 -5.29
CA VAL A 137 -6.24 -4.48 -6.72
C VAL A 137 -7.05 -5.45 -7.59
N MET A 138 -7.03 -6.75 -7.31
CA MET A 138 -7.83 -7.74 -8.04
C MET A 138 -9.34 -7.47 -7.91
N MET A 139 -9.81 -7.25 -6.68
CA MET A 139 -11.22 -6.97 -6.40
C MET A 139 -11.66 -5.68 -7.11
N LEU A 140 -10.86 -4.61 -7.01
CA LEU A 140 -11.12 -3.33 -7.65
C LEU A 140 -11.24 -3.47 -9.17
N GLY A 141 -10.32 -4.20 -9.80
CA GLY A 141 -10.35 -4.47 -11.23
C GLY A 141 -11.65 -5.15 -11.66
N ARG A 142 -12.04 -6.24 -10.97
CA ARG A 142 -13.28 -6.96 -11.27
C ARG A 142 -14.51 -6.08 -11.03
N TYR A 143 -14.58 -5.39 -9.89
CA TYR A 143 -15.71 -4.55 -9.53
C TYR A 143 -15.96 -3.47 -10.58
N LYS A 144 -14.91 -2.74 -10.98
CA LYS A 144 -15.04 -1.70 -12.02
C LYS A 144 -15.38 -2.29 -13.39
N GLY A 145 -14.81 -3.44 -13.75
CA GLY A 145 -15.13 -4.14 -14.99
C GLY A 145 -16.62 -4.50 -15.09
N VAL A 146 -17.19 -5.09 -14.04
CA VAL A 146 -18.63 -5.43 -13.98
C VAL A 146 -19.50 -4.17 -14.07
N LYS A 147 -19.09 -3.08 -13.41
CA LYS A 147 -19.84 -1.82 -13.42
C LYS A 147 -19.86 -1.18 -14.82
N ILE A 148 -18.73 -1.19 -15.52
CA ILE A 148 -18.64 -0.74 -16.93
C ILE A 148 -19.60 -1.55 -17.82
N MET A 149 -19.67 -2.87 -17.64
CA MET A 149 -20.56 -3.72 -18.45
C MET A 149 -22.04 -3.41 -18.20
N ARG A 150 -22.45 -3.29 -16.93
CA ARG A 150 -23.83 -2.89 -16.57
C ARG A 150 -24.21 -1.52 -17.11
N GLU A 151 -23.30 -0.55 -17.06
CA GLU A 151 -23.52 0.78 -17.64
C GLU A 151 -23.83 0.68 -19.14
N ARG A 152 -23.12 -0.17 -19.88
CA ARG A 152 -23.36 -0.40 -21.31
C ARG A 152 -24.74 -1.01 -21.59
N GLU A 153 -25.21 -1.90 -20.72
CA GLU A 153 -26.54 -2.53 -20.82
C GLU A 153 -27.67 -1.52 -20.54
N THR A 154 -27.46 -0.56 -19.64
CA THR A 154 -28.46 0.48 -19.30
C THR A 154 -28.55 1.64 -20.29
N HIS A 155 -27.59 1.78 -21.20
CA HIS A 155 -27.54 2.83 -22.22
C HIS A 155 -27.82 2.27 -23.63
N GLN A 156 -28.42 1.08 -23.70
CA GLN A 156 -29.05 0.48 -24.88
C GLN A 156 -30.55 0.72 -24.83
#